data_AF-A0AAJ1WKQ8-F1
#
_entry.id   AF-A0AAJ1WKQ8-F1
#
_cell.length_a   1.000
_cell.length_b   1.000
_cell.length_c   1.000
_cell.angle_alpha   90.00
_cell.angle_beta   90.00
_cell.angle_gamma   90.00
#
_symmetry.space_group_name_H-M   'P 1'
#
loop_
_entity.id
_entity.type
_entity.pdbx_description
1 polymer ?
#
loop_
_entity_poly.entity_id
_entity_poly.type
_entity_poly.pdbx_seq_one_letter_code
_entity_poly.pdbx_strand_id
1 'polypeptide(L)'
;MKKFIKISLIVLGIIVIGLVLLIFSFIQGMKPDKKKEEKVRVQAEQYLKDNFDNNFEIFDTLYDNMGNFEFEYAAKVMDNKTKTQFLVYYDSETNQMMDTYIAKRWAKDLENEIRPFIRENLGKKSELYVFFDDKVGKELGIDPVNPKSYKEFHVSPTIRITVPRKRSEGDEIVLNEFIKFILVR
;
A
#
# COMPACT_ATOMS: atom_id res chain seq x y z
N MET A 1 -45.79 26.95 27.84
CA MET A 1 -44.54 27.45 27.20
C MET A 1 -43.27 27.11 27.98
N LYS A 2 -43.07 27.53 29.24
CA LYS A 2 -41.82 27.28 30.00
C LYS A 2 -41.45 25.79 30.17
N LYS A 3 -42.44 24.91 30.39
CA LYS A 3 -42.23 23.46 30.53
C LYS A 3 -41.78 22.79 29.23
N PHE A 4 -42.37 23.17 28.10
CA PHE A 4 -41.99 22.67 26.77
C PHE A 4 -40.58 23.13 26.36
N ILE A 5 -40.23 24.39 26.61
CA ILE A 5 -38.88 24.91 26.36
C ILE A 5 -37.85 24.15 27.21
N LYS A 6 -38.15 23.92 28.50
CA LYS A 6 -37.26 23.15 29.39
C LYS A 6 -37.05 21.70 28.90
N ILE A 7 -38.11 21.04 28.45
CA ILE A 7 -38.03 19.67 27.90
C ILE A 7 -37.21 19.67 26.60
N SER A 8 -37.45 20.62 25.68
CA SER A 8 -36.70 20.73 24.43
C SER A 8 -35.20 20.96 24.67
N LEU A 9 -34.84 21.82 25.62
CA LEU A 9 -33.43 22.05 25.99
C LEU A 9 -32.77 20.81 26.59
N ILE A 10 -33.49 20.00 27.38
CA ILE A 10 -32.97 18.72 27.90
C ILE A 10 -32.72 17.74 26.76
N VAL A 11 -33.67 17.60 25.83
CA VAL A 11 -33.52 16.72 24.66
C VAL A 11 -32.34 17.16 23.79
N LEU A 12 -32.23 18.46 23.50
CA LEU A 12 -31.10 19.01 22.76
C LEU A 12 -29.77 18.76 23.49
N GLY A 13 -29.73 18.91 24.81
CA GLY A 13 -28.56 18.60 25.62
C GLY A 13 -28.13 17.13 25.49
N ILE A 14 -29.09 16.19 25.54
CA ILE A 14 -28.81 14.75 25.37
C ILE A 14 -28.26 14.47 23.96
N ILE A 15 -28.82 15.09 22.91
CA ILE A 15 -28.35 14.94 21.54
C ILE A 15 -26.90 15.45 21.41
N VAL A 16 -26.61 16.62 21.95
CA VAL A 16 -25.25 17.20 21.92
C VAL A 16 -24.26 16.30 22.67
N ILE A 17 -24.61 15.80 23.85
CA ILE A 17 -23.76 14.87 24.60
C ILE A 17 -23.53 13.58 23.80
N GLY A 18 -24.58 13.04 23.18
CA GLY A 18 -24.49 11.86 22.31
C GLY A 18 -23.53 12.07 21.14
N LEU A 19 -23.61 13.22 20.46
CA LEU A 19 -22.71 13.58 19.36
C LEU A 19 -21.26 13.70 19.84
N VAL A 20 -21.02 14.32 20.99
CA VAL A 20 -19.67 14.44 21.57
C VAL A 20 -19.08 13.06 21.90
N LEU A 21 -19.87 12.16 22.48
CA LEU A 21 -19.43 10.79 22.78
C LEU A 21 -19.11 9.99 21.52
N LEU A 22 -19.93 10.12 20.47
CA LEU A 22 -19.68 9.47 19.18
C LEU A 22 -18.37 9.97 18.55
N ILE A 23 -18.16 11.29 18.51
CA ILE A 23 -16.92 11.89 17.98
C ILE A 23 -15.72 11.41 18.79
N PHE A 24 -15.82 11.39 20.12
CA PHE A 24 -14.73 10.93 20.98
C PHE A 24 -14.38 9.45 20.73
N SER A 25 -15.40 8.59 20.65
CA SER A 25 -15.22 7.16 20.35
C SER A 25 -14.54 6.95 19.00
N PHE A 26 -14.99 7.68 17.98
CA PHE A 26 -14.39 7.64 16.64
C PHE A 26 -12.91 8.05 16.66
N ILE A 27 -12.57 9.17 17.32
CA ILE A 27 -11.18 9.63 17.43
C ILE A 27 -10.30 8.63 18.17
N GLN A 28 -10.82 7.94 19.19
CA GLN A 28 -10.06 6.90 19.90
C GLN A 28 -9.83 5.67 19.02
N GLY A 29 -10.83 5.24 18.23
CA GLY A 29 -10.69 4.13 17.29
C GLY A 29 -9.69 4.40 16.16
N MET A 30 -9.47 5.67 15.80
CA MET A 30 -8.46 6.05 14.81
C MET A 30 -7.02 6.02 15.34
N LYS A 31 -6.81 5.85 16.65
CA LYS A 31 -5.46 5.82 17.21
C LYS A 31 -4.89 4.39 17.18
N PRO A 32 -3.60 4.24 16.84
CA PRO A 32 -2.94 2.95 16.93
C PRO A 32 -2.82 2.50 18.39
N ASP A 33 -2.96 1.19 18.61
CA ASP A 33 -2.68 0.52 19.86
C ASP A 33 -1.20 0.13 19.93
N LYS A 34 -0.46 0.76 20.84
CA LYS A 34 0.99 0.52 21.04
C LYS A 34 1.35 -0.94 21.27
N LYS A 35 0.49 -1.74 21.91
CA LYS A 35 0.75 -3.17 22.14
C LYS A 35 0.63 -3.96 20.83
N LYS A 36 -0.30 -3.57 19.95
CA LYS A 36 -0.44 -4.18 18.63
C LYS A 36 0.70 -3.79 17.70
N GLU A 37 1.15 -2.53 17.76
CA GLU A 37 2.34 -2.06 17.05
C GLU A 37 3.59 -2.86 17.47
N GLU A 38 3.81 -3.02 18.77
CA GLU A 38 4.95 -3.80 19.28
C GLU A 38 4.83 -5.28 18.87
N LYS A 39 3.62 -5.85 18.94
CA LYS A 39 3.36 -7.23 18.52
C LYS A 39 3.72 -7.45 17.04
N VAL A 40 3.24 -6.60 16.13
CA VAL A 40 3.53 -6.76 14.70
C VAL A 40 5.01 -6.55 14.42
N ARG A 41 5.68 -5.64 15.14
CA ARG A 41 7.12 -5.43 15.03
C ARG A 41 7.89 -6.69 15.37
N VAL A 42 7.65 -7.30 16.54
CA VAL A 42 8.33 -8.53 16.96
C VAL A 42 8.06 -9.68 16.00
N GLN A 43 6.82 -9.83 15.53
CA GLN A 43 6.46 -10.86 14.54
C GLN A 43 7.19 -10.66 13.21
N ALA A 44 7.28 -9.41 12.73
CA ALA A 44 8.02 -9.08 11.53
C ALA A 44 9.53 -9.29 11.69
N GLU A 45 10.12 -8.96 12.84
CA GLU A 45 11.54 -9.23 13.10
C GLU A 45 11.87 -10.71 12.99
N GLN A 46 11.01 -11.57 13.55
CA GLN A 46 11.19 -13.02 13.44
C GLN A 46 11.02 -13.48 11.99
N TYR A 47 9.95 -13.04 11.31
CA TYR A 47 9.70 -13.38 9.91
C TYR A 47 10.88 -13.00 9.00
N LEU A 48 11.44 -11.81 9.17
CA LEU A 48 12.58 -11.34 8.38
C LEU A 48 13.83 -12.19 8.64
N LYS A 49 14.11 -12.59 9.88
CA LYS A 49 15.24 -13.48 10.20
C LYS A 49 15.11 -14.85 9.53
N ASP A 50 13.88 -15.35 9.42
CA ASP A 50 13.61 -16.69 8.90
C ASP A 50 13.58 -16.75 7.36
N ASN A 51 13.23 -15.63 6.69
CA ASN A 51 12.97 -15.61 5.25
C ASN A 51 13.94 -14.73 4.46
N PHE A 52 14.73 -13.88 5.11
CA PHE A 52 15.59 -12.91 4.44
C PHE A 52 17.01 -12.88 5.03
N ASP A 53 17.97 -12.35 4.26
CA ASP A 53 19.29 -12.01 4.78
C ASP A 53 19.21 -10.89 5.83
N ASN A 54 20.22 -10.71 6.70
CA ASN A 54 20.26 -9.66 7.74
C ASN A 54 20.40 -8.20 7.24
N ASN A 55 19.83 -7.84 6.08
CA ASN A 55 19.99 -6.53 5.43
C ASN A 55 18.68 -5.71 5.39
N PHE A 56 17.85 -5.83 6.42
CA PHE A 56 16.55 -5.14 6.51
C PHE A 56 16.46 -4.30 7.76
N GLU A 57 15.71 -3.22 7.66
CA GLU A 57 15.41 -2.33 8.78
C GLU A 57 13.90 -2.15 8.90
N ILE A 58 13.35 -2.47 10.07
CA ILE A 58 11.99 -2.08 10.44
C ILE A 58 12.04 -0.66 10.99
N PHE A 59 11.58 0.29 10.19
CA PHE A 59 11.67 1.70 10.53
C PHE A 59 10.39 2.27 11.16
N ASP A 60 9.23 1.63 10.95
CA ASP A 60 7.94 2.13 11.44
C ASP A 60 6.87 1.01 11.41
N THR A 61 5.68 1.30 11.94
CA THR A 61 4.46 0.49 11.83
C THR A 61 3.37 1.21 11.05
N LEU A 62 2.42 0.45 10.51
CA LEU A 62 1.24 0.96 9.83
C LEU A 62 0.02 0.38 10.53
N TYR A 63 -0.88 1.25 11.00
CA TYR A 63 -2.22 0.88 11.47
C TYR A 63 -3.24 1.26 10.41
N ASP A 64 -3.98 0.27 9.92
CA ASP A 64 -5.07 0.50 8.95
C ASP A 64 -6.39 0.79 9.66
N ASN A 65 -6.54 2.04 10.09
CA ASN A 65 -7.73 2.50 10.80
C ASN A 65 -8.99 2.64 9.92
N MET A 66 -8.90 2.35 8.61
CA MET A 66 -9.99 2.53 7.65
C MET A 66 -10.34 1.24 6.87
N GLY A 67 -9.64 0.13 7.10
CA GLY A 67 -9.91 -1.15 6.42
C GLY A 67 -9.61 -1.11 4.92
N ASN A 68 -8.55 -0.38 4.52
CA ASN A 68 -8.06 -0.35 3.14
C ASN A 68 -7.19 -1.55 2.78
N PHE A 69 -6.67 -2.26 3.77
CA PHE A 69 -5.76 -3.39 3.63
C PHE A 69 -6.37 -4.65 4.28
N GLU A 70 -5.81 -5.79 3.93
CA GLU A 70 -6.20 -7.10 4.50
C GLU A 70 -5.60 -7.35 5.90
N PHE A 71 -4.88 -6.37 6.44
CA PHE A 71 -4.29 -6.41 7.77
C PHE A 71 -4.75 -5.21 8.60
N GLU A 72 -4.83 -5.40 9.91
CA GLU A 72 -5.03 -4.28 10.84
C GLU A 72 -3.71 -3.53 11.11
N TYR A 73 -2.61 -4.28 11.24
CA TYR A 73 -1.27 -3.75 11.49
C TYR A 73 -0.23 -4.40 10.57
N ALA A 74 0.72 -3.59 10.11
CA ALA A 74 1.90 -4.05 9.38
C ALA A 74 3.17 -3.38 9.92
N ALA A 75 4.31 -4.07 9.83
CA ALA A 75 5.62 -3.47 9.96
C ALA A 75 6.04 -2.88 8.60
N LYS A 76 6.57 -1.65 8.60
CA LYS A 76 7.19 -1.05 7.42
C LYS A 76 8.68 -1.39 7.43
N VAL A 77 9.13 -2.03 6.35
CA VAL A 77 10.46 -2.58 6.23
C VAL A 77 11.17 -1.97 5.05
N MET A 78 12.47 -1.70 5.19
CA MET A 78 13.34 -1.25 4.11
C MET A 78 14.46 -2.26 3.88
N ASP A 79 14.60 -2.71 2.63
CA ASP A 79 15.78 -3.42 2.15
C ASP A 79 16.93 -2.43 1.97
N ASN A 80 18.00 -2.61 2.73
CA ASN A 80 19.14 -1.69 2.69
C ASN A 80 19.98 -1.80 1.43
N LYS A 81 19.95 -2.94 0.73
CA LYS A 81 20.67 -3.15 -0.55
C LYS A 81 19.94 -2.47 -1.70
N THR A 82 18.65 -2.77 -1.86
CA THR A 82 17.86 -2.32 -3.02
C THR A 82 17.11 -1.01 -2.78
N LYS A 83 17.06 -0.54 -1.53
CA LYS A 83 16.23 0.59 -1.09
C LYS A 83 14.75 0.38 -1.45
N THR A 84 14.28 -0.86 -1.33
CA THR A 84 12.88 -1.22 -1.55
C THR A 84 12.16 -1.18 -0.21
N GLN A 85 11.09 -0.40 -0.14
CA GLN A 85 10.21 -0.37 1.02
C GLN A 85 9.03 -1.31 0.79
N PHE A 86 8.70 -2.11 1.79
CA PHE A 86 7.63 -3.09 1.73
C PHE A 86 7.00 -3.28 3.10
N LEU A 87 5.92 -4.03 3.14
CA LEU A 87 5.16 -4.32 4.35
C LEU A 87 5.34 -5.78 4.73
N VAL A 88 5.41 -6.05 6.02
CA VAL A 88 5.32 -7.38 6.61
C VAL A 88 4.17 -7.37 7.60
N TYR A 89 3.22 -8.30 7.45
CA TYR A 89 2.00 -8.32 8.25
C TYR A 89 1.54 -9.75 8.52
N TYR A 90 0.66 -9.91 9.51
CA TYR A 90 -0.03 -11.17 9.74
C TYR A 90 -1.35 -11.15 8.99
N ASP A 91 -1.51 -12.05 8.03
CA ASP A 91 -2.77 -12.28 7.34
C ASP A 91 -3.66 -13.20 8.19
N SER A 92 -4.80 -12.67 8.61
CA SER A 92 -5.77 -13.40 9.42
C SER A 92 -6.56 -14.45 8.65
N GLU A 93 -6.66 -14.33 7.32
CA GLU A 93 -7.36 -15.29 6.48
C GLU A 93 -6.54 -16.57 6.33
N THR A 94 -5.25 -16.42 6.00
CA THR A 94 -4.33 -17.57 5.84
C THR A 94 -3.65 -17.99 7.15
N ASN A 95 -3.77 -17.21 8.22
CA ASN A 95 -3.07 -17.39 9.49
C ASN A 95 -1.54 -17.46 9.35
N GLN A 96 -0.99 -16.64 8.45
CA GLN A 96 0.45 -16.63 8.16
C GLN A 96 1.00 -15.20 8.12
N MET A 97 2.30 -15.09 8.38
CA MET A 97 3.02 -13.87 8.05
C MET A 97 3.18 -13.77 6.53
N MET A 98 2.90 -12.58 6.00
CA MET A 98 3.02 -12.24 4.60
C MET A 98 3.91 -11.01 4.44
N ASP A 99 4.45 -10.85 3.24
CA ASP A 99 5.17 -9.65 2.85
C ASP A 99 4.84 -9.22 1.43
N THR A 100 5.10 -7.95 1.13
CA THR A 100 4.89 -7.37 -0.21
C THR A 100 6.20 -7.16 -0.97
N TYR A 101 7.31 -7.76 -0.54
CA TYR A 101 8.66 -7.44 -1.04
C TYR A 101 8.78 -7.65 -2.55
N ILE A 102 8.39 -8.83 -3.05
CA ILE A 102 8.47 -9.17 -4.47
C ILE A 102 7.64 -8.19 -5.31
N ALA A 103 6.40 -7.92 -4.88
CA ALA A 103 5.51 -6.99 -5.56
C ALA A 103 6.14 -5.60 -5.67
N LYS A 104 6.69 -5.06 -4.57
CA LYS A 104 7.32 -3.73 -4.55
C LYS A 104 8.62 -3.69 -5.35
N ARG A 105 9.43 -4.75 -5.30
CA ARG A 105 10.67 -4.84 -6.08
C ARG A 105 10.39 -4.88 -7.57
N TRP A 106 9.50 -5.76 -8.01
CA TRP A 106 9.10 -5.85 -9.41
C TRP A 106 8.43 -4.58 -9.93
N ALA A 107 7.58 -3.93 -9.12
CA ALA A 107 7.00 -2.64 -9.46
C ALA A 107 8.08 -1.58 -9.72
N LYS A 108 9.09 -1.50 -8.84
CA LYS A 108 10.22 -0.57 -8.98
C LYS A 108 11.06 -0.87 -10.22
N ASP A 109 11.34 -2.14 -10.49
CA ASP A 109 12.12 -2.57 -11.66
C ASP A 109 11.40 -2.21 -12.96
N LEU A 110 10.11 -2.53 -13.07
CA LEU A 110 9.29 -2.17 -14.22
C LEU A 110 9.10 -0.65 -14.35
N GLU A 111 8.90 0.07 -13.24
CA GLU A 111 8.84 1.54 -13.26
C GLU A 111 10.12 2.12 -13.86
N ASN A 112 11.29 1.70 -13.37
CA ASN A 112 12.58 2.17 -13.87
C ASN A 112 12.78 1.88 -15.36
N GLU A 113 12.29 0.73 -15.83
CA GLU A 113 12.39 0.32 -17.23
C GLU A 113 11.54 1.18 -18.17
N ILE A 114 10.32 1.55 -17.77
CA ILE A 114 9.37 2.28 -18.62
C ILE A 114 9.40 3.79 -18.42
N ARG A 115 9.95 4.29 -17.30
CA ARG A 115 10.05 5.73 -16.99
C ARG A 115 10.69 6.57 -18.10
N PRO A 116 11.78 6.12 -18.78
CA PRO A 116 12.36 6.89 -19.89
C PRO A 116 11.35 7.14 -21.01
N PHE A 117 10.64 6.11 -21.46
CA PHE A 117 9.62 6.22 -22.50
C PHE A 117 8.53 7.23 -22.11
N ILE A 118 8.02 7.14 -20.87
CA ILE A 118 6.97 8.05 -20.39
C ILE A 118 7.46 9.49 -20.35
N ARG A 119 8.68 9.74 -19.89
CA ARG A 119 9.24 11.10 -19.80
C ARG A 119 9.50 11.71 -21.18
N GLU A 120 9.94 10.90 -22.13
CA GLU A 120 10.22 11.32 -23.50
C GLU A 120 8.94 11.64 -24.28
N ASN A 121 7.94 10.77 -24.21
CA ASN A 121 6.75 10.88 -25.06
C ASN A 121 5.57 11.60 -24.40
N LEU A 122 5.42 11.50 -23.08
CA LEU A 122 4.31 12.13 -22.33
C LEU A 122 4.77 13.31 -21.46
N GLY A 123 6.07 13.58 -21.45
CA GLY A 123 6.68 14.72 -20.75
C GLY A 123 7.10 14.45 -19.32
N LYS A 124 8.08 15.21 -18.85
CA LYS A 124 8.74 15.03 -17.54
C LYS A 124 7.82 15.17 -16.32
N LYS A 125 6.69 15.86 -16.46
CA LYS A 125 5.70 16.05 -15.38
C LYS A 125 4.72 14.89 -15.24
N SER A 126 4.79 13.90 -16.13
CA SER A 126 3.89 12.75 -16.07
C SER A 126 4.24 11.83 -14.90
N GLU A 127 3.21 11.49 -14.13
CA GLU A 127 3.30 10.55 -13.03
C GLU A 127 3.15 9.13 -13.56
N LEU A 128 3.89 8.21 -12.95
CA LEU A 128 3.89 6.81 -13.29
C LEU A 128 3.83 6.03 -11.99
N TYR A 129 2.90 5.10 -11.90
CA TYR A 129 2.80 4.14 -10.81
C TYR A 129 2.62 2.76 -11.39
N VAL A 130 3.37 1.79 -10.86
CA VAL A 130 3.30 0.39 -11.25
C VAL A 130 2.90 -0.42 -10.03
N PHE A 131 1.97 -1.35 -10.20
CA PHE A 131 1.48 -2.23 -9.14
C PHE A 131 1.50 -3.67 -9.63
N PHE A 132 1.98 -4.56 -8.77
CA PHE A 132 1.74 -5.99 -8.85
C PHE A 132 0.82 -6.39 -7.70
N ASP A 133 0.20 -7.57 -7.79
CA ASP A 133 -0.51 -8.14 -6.65
C ASP A 133 0.44 -8.26 -5.46
N ASP A 134 0.04 -7.74 -4.30
CA ASP A 134 0.88 -7.69 -3.11
C ASP A 134 1.25 -9.10 -2.59
N LYS A 135 0.48 -10.14 -2.94
CA LYS A 135 0.72 -11.55 -2.58
C LYS A 135 1.56 -12.33 -3.59
N VAL A 136 1.89 -11.74 -4.74
CA VAL A 136 2.51 -12.44 -5.88
C VAL A 136 3.78 -13.23 -5.51
N GLY A 137 4.59 -12.71 -4.59
CA GLY A 137 5.80 -13.39 -4.13
C GLY A 137 5.50 -14.71 -3.42
N LYS A 138 4.49 -14.71 -2.56
CA LYS A 138 4.05 -15.88 -1.81
C LYS A 138 3.36 -16.89 -2.71
N GLU A 139 2.44 -16.43 -3.57
CA GLU A 139 1.68 -17.30 -4.48
C GLU A 139 2.57 -18.05 -5.48
N LEU A 140 3.62 -17.39 -5.97
CA LEU A 140 4.57 -17.97 -6.90
C LEU A 140 5.74 -18.69 -6.20
N GLY A 141 5.79 -18.68 -4.86
CA GLY A 141 6.85 -19.32 -4.07
C GLY A 141 8.23 -18.75 -4.36
N ILE A 142 8.34 -17.44 -4.54
CA ILE A 142 9.59 -16.76 -4.93
C ILE A 142 10.45 -16.53 -3.69
N ASP A 143 11.72 -16.95 -3.78
CA ASP A 143 12.74 -16.64 -2.78
C ASP A 143 13.06 -15.12 -2.82
N PRO A 144 12.82 -14.39 -1.71
CA PRO A 144 13.11 -12.96 -1.65
C PRO A 144 14.61 -12.63 -1.62
N VAL A 145 15.48 -13.59 -1.28
CA VAL A 145 16.95 -13.39 -1.28
C VAL A 145 17.48 -13.35 -2.71
N ASN A 146 16.98 -14.24 -3.57
CA ASN A 146 17.36 -14.36 -4.98
C ASN A 146 16.14 -14.28 -5.90
N PRO A 147 15.45 -13.13 -5.97
CA PRO A 147 14.20 -13.06 -6.70
C PRO A 147 14.47 -13.06 -8.20
N LYS A 148 13.72 -13.93 -8.88
CA LYS A 148 13.66 -13.98 -10.34
C LYS A 148 13.03 -12.72 -10.92
N SER A 149 13.25 -12.49 -12.21
CA SER A 149 12.62 -11.37 -12.90
C SER A 149 11.11 -11.60 -13.04
N TYR A 150 10.31 -10.53 -12.97
CA TYR A 150 8.87 -10.59 -13.27
C TYR A 150 8.59 -11.11 -14.69
N LYS A 151 9.53 -10.95 -15.62
CA LYS A 151 9.44 -11.42 -17.01
C LYS A 151 9.43 -12.95 -17.14
N GLU A 152 9.88 -13.65 -16.12
CA GLU A 152 9.91 -15.12 -16.09
C GLU A 152 8.56 -15.72 -15.68
N PHE A 153 7.56 -14.89 -15.35
CA PHE A 153 6.27 -15.33 -14.84
C PHE A 153 5.12 -14.77 -15.67
N HIS A 154 4.01 -15.50 -15.69
CA HIS A 154 2.77 -15.03 -16.29
C HIS A 154 2.01 -14.14 -15.30
N VAL A 155 2.46 -12.90 -15.15
CA VAL A 155 1.89 -11.91 -14.22
C VAL A 155 1.43 -10.66 -14.96
N SER A 156 0.40 -10.00 -14.42
CA SER A 156 -0.24 -8.84 -15.05
C SER A 156 -0.10 -7.61 -14.15
N PRO A 157 0.94 -6.78 -14.33
CA PRO A 157 1.05 -5.54 -13.58
C PRO A 157 -0.04 -4.54 -14.00
N THR A 158 -0.49 -3.74 -13.04
CA THR A 158 -1.27 -2.54 -13.33
C THR A 158 -0.33 -1.34 -13.46
N ILE A 159 -0.37 -0.69 -14.62
CA ILE A 159 0.42 0.52 -14.89
C ILE A 159 -0.53 1.71 -14.99
N ARG A 160 -0.33 2.70 -14.12
CA ARG A 160 -1.11 3.94 -14.10
C ARG A 160 -0.22 5.11 -14.49
N ILE A 161 -0.61 5.82 -15.54
CA ILE A 161 0.08 7.00 -16.02
C ILE A 161 -0.85 8.19 -15.89
N THR A 162 -0.41 9.24 -15.19
CA THR A 162 -1.15 10.51 -15.10
C THR A 162 -0.40 11.57 -15.88
N VAL A 163 -1.04 12.15 -16.90
CA VAL A 163 -0.48 13.24 -17.69
C VAL A 163 -1.15 14.55 -17.28
N PRO A 164 -0.44 15.53 -16.70
CA PRO A 164 -1.05 16.74 -16.13
C PRO A 164 -1.34 17.81 -17.20
N ARG A 165 -2.07 17.42 -18.26
CA ARG A 165 -2.60 18.29 -19.31
C ARG A 165 -3.88 17.70 -19.88
N LYS A 166 -4.60 18.48 -20.70
CA LYS A 166 -5.73 17.96 -21.47
C LYS A 166 -5.24 16.91 -22.48
N ARG A 167 -6.17 16.04 -22.87
CA ARG A 167 -5.96 15.06 -23.94
C ARG A 167 -5.55 15.78 -25.23
N SER A 168 -4.55 15.26 -25.89
CA SER A 168 -4.10 15.66 -27.22
C SER A 168 -4.44 14.56 -28.23
N GLU A 169 -4.59 14.92 -29.51
CA GLU A 169 -4.87 13.95 -30.58
C GLU A 169 -3.78 12.89 -30.71
N GLY A 170 -2.52 13.23 -30.41
CA GLY A 170 -1.39 12.30 -30.44
C GLY A 170 -1.33 11.29 -29.29
N ASP A 171 -2.15 11.46 -28.24
CA ASP A 171 -2.08 10.61 -27.04
C ASP A 171 -2.41 9.15 -27.34
N GLU A 172 -3.33 8.91 -28.27
CA GLU A 172 -3.72 7.56 -28.66
C GLU A 172 -2.57 6.83 -29.36
N ILE A 173 -1.79 7.57 -30.17
CA ILE A 173 -0.63 7.02 -30.87
C ILE A 173 0.44 6.63 -29.86
N VAL A 174 0.77 7.54 -28.94
CA VAL A 174 1.76 7.29 -27.87
C VAL A 174 1.33 6.13 -26.98
N LEU A 175 0.05 6.03 -26.64
CA LEU A 175 -0.48 4.90 -25.86
C LEU A 175 -0.31 3.57 -26.60
N ASN A 176 -0.61 3.54 -27.90
CA ASN A 176 -0.44 2.33 -28.70
C ASN A 176 1.04 1.94 -28.86
N GLU A 177 1.93 2.92 -29.01
CA GLU A 177 3.38 2.70 -29.01
C GLU A 177 3.87 2.18 -27.65
N PHE A 178 3.35 2.71 -26.56
CA PHE A 178 3.65 2.23 -25.21
C PHE A 178 3.21 0.79 -24.99
N ILE A 179 2.00 0.43 -25.43
CA ILE A 179 1.49 -0.95 -25.35
C ILE A 179 2.40 -1.89 -26.14
N LYS A 180 2.80 -1.51 -27.36
CA LYS A 180 3.76 -2.30 -28.16
C LYS A 180 5.11 -2.43 -27.46
N PHE A 181 5.62 -1.35 -26.90
CA PHE A 181 6.90 -1.33 -26.18
C PHE A 181 6.93 -2.33 -25.02
N ILE A 182 5.80 -2.52 -24.32
CA ILE A 182 5.67 -3.47 -23.21
C ILE A 182 5.41 -4.90 -23.71
N LEU A 183 4.59 -5.09 -24.75
CA LEU A 183 4.20 -6.42 -25.23
C LEU A 183 5.25 -7.12 -26.09
N VAL A 184 6.20 -6.40 -26.69
CA VAL A 184 7.26 -6.98 -27.54
C VAL A 184 8.43 -7.52 -26.70
N ARG A 185 8.28 -7.57 -25.38
CA ARG A 185 9.32 -7.97 -24.41
C ARG A 185 8.99 -9.26 -23.68
#